data_AF-A0A7V2JY03-F1
#
_entry.id   AF-A0A7V2JY03-F1
#
_cell.length_a   1.000
_cell.length_b   1.000
_cell.length_c   1.000
_cell.angle_alpha   90.00
_cell.angle_beta   90.00
_cell.angle_gamma   90.00
#
_symmetry.space_group_name_H-M   'P 1'
#
loop_
_entity.id
_entity.type
_entity.pdbx_description
1 polymer ?
#
loop_
_entity_poly.entity_id
_entity_poly.type
_entity_poly.pdbx_seq_one_letter_code
_entity_poly.pdbx_strand_id
1 'polypeptide(L)' 'ILRSEGGLYIKELISGDEGRTTPSLSGVLGLPALVTELDVIDVSASAFPDSV' A
#
# COMPACT_ATOMS: atom_id res chain seq x y z
N ILE A 1 -3.60 7.69 6.73
CA ILE A 1 -3.83 7.90 5.28
C ILE A 1 -2.49 7.73 4.57
N LEU A 2 -2.41 6.82 3.61
CA LEU A 2 -1.22 6.55 2.79
C LEU A 2 -1.48 7.06 1.38
N ARG A 3 -0.51 7.76 0.78
CA ARG A 3 -0.52 8.11 -0.65
C ARG A 3 0.45 7.19 -1.36
N SER A 4 0.03 6.62 -2.48
CA SER A 4 0.85 5.69 -3.26
C SER A 4 0.74 6.00 -4.74
N GLU A 5 1.73 5.51 -5.49
CA GLU A 5 1.63 5.47 -6.94
C GLU A 5 0.73 4.31 -7.39
N GLY A 6 0.26 4.39 -8.64
CA GLY A 6 -0.55 3.35 -9.25
C GLY A 6 0.21 2.03 -9.32
N GLY A 7 -0.47 0.93 -8.96
CA GLY A 7 0.12 -0.41 -8.97
C GLY A 7 0.84 -0.81 -7.69
N LEU A 8 0.86 0.05 -6.65
CA LEU A 8 1.38 -0.37 -5.34
C LEU A 8 0.40 -1.33 -4.64
N TYR A 9 0.96 -2.43 -4.17
CA TYR A 9 0.28 -3.51 -3.48
C TYR A 9 0.30 -3.25 -1.96
N ILE A 10 -0.76 -2.63 -1.43
CA ILE A 10 -0.79 -2.18 -0.02
C ILE A 10 -0.69 -3.35 0.96
N LYS A 11 -1.32 -4.49 0.68
CA LYS A 11 -1.32 -5.63 1.61
C LYS A 11 0.09 -6.21 1.76
N GLU A 12 0.84 -6.21 0.67
CA GLU A 12 2.19 -6.70 0.52
C GLU A 12 3.21 -5.72 1.14
N LEU A 13 3.00 -4.40 0.98
CA LEU A 13 3.74 -3.38 1.71
C LEU A 13 3.63 -3.57 3.23
N ILE A 14 2.45 -3.96 3.73
CA ILE A 14 2.24 -4.20 5.16
C ILE A 14 2.82 -5.54 5.60
N SER A 15 2.49 -6.64 4.91
CA SER A 15 2.85 -8.00 5.31
C SER A 15 4.29 -8.38 5.03
N GLY A 16 4.92 -7.71 4.06
CA GLY A 16 6.22 -8.09 3.51
C GLY A 16 6.14 -9.21 2.47
N ASP A 17 4.95 -9.79 2.26
CA ASP A 17 4.71 -10.81 1.23
C ASP A 17 5.77 -11.92 1.27
N GLU A 18 5.94 -12.51 2.46
CA GLU A 18 6.95 -13.54 2.76
C GLU A 18 8.39 -13.12 2.42
N GLY A 19 8.69 -11.81 2.53
CA GLY A 19 10.00 -11.24 2.26
C GLY A 19 10.19 -10.77 0.81
N ARG A 20 9.21 -10.95 -0.08
CA ARG A 20 9.28 -10.45 -1.47
C ARG A 20 9.17 -8.93 -1.56
N THR A 21 8.59 -8.28 -0.56
CA THR A 21 8.47 -6.81 -0.49
C THR A 21 9.38 -6.24 0.60
N THR A 22 10.36 -5.42 0.19
CA THR A 22 11.32 -4.75 1.09
C THR A 22 11.57 -3.29 0.65
N PRO A 23 11.47 -2.30 1.56
CA PRO A 23 11.02 -2.45 2.94
C PRO A 23 9.52 -2.77 3.04
N SER A 24 9.11 -3.39 4.14
CA SER A 24 7.72 -3.62 4.50
C SER A 24 7.48 -3.27 5.97
N LEU A 25 6.24 -2.99 6.36
CA LEU A 25 5.92 -2.62 7.73
C LEU A 25 6.26 -3.77 8.71
N SER A 26 5.87 -5.00 8.36
CA SER A 26 6.22 -6.22 9.09
C SER A 26 7.75 -6.34 9.31
N GLY A 27 8.54 -6.13 8.26
CA GLY A 27 9.99 -6.16 8.33
C GLY A 27 10.59 -5.05 9.20
N VAL A 28 10.05 -3.83 9.12
CA VAL A 28 10.51 -2.69 9.94
C VAL A 28 10.17 -2.89 11.41
N LEU A 29 9.01 -3.46 11.73
CA LEU A 29 8.60 -3.73 13.10
C LEU A 29 9.26 -4.98 13.70
N GLY A 30 9.78 -5.88 12.85
CA GLY A 30 10.33 -7.17 13.29
C GLY A 30 9.28 -8.16 13.79
N LEU A 31 8.02 -7.98 13.40
CA LEU A 31 6.88 -8.81 13.81
C LEU A 31 5.82 -8.88 12.70
N PRO A 32 5.04 -9.98 12.61
CA PRO A 32 4.04 -10.13 11.56
C PRO A 32 2.97 -9.03 11.62
N ALA A 33 2.76 -8.36 10.49
CA ALA A 33 1.68 -7.38 10.31
C ALA A 33 0.75 -7.83 9.18
N LEU A 34 -0.57 -7.61 9.36
CA LEU A 34 -1.59 -7.93 8.37
C LEU A 34 -2.58 -6.75 8.27
N VAL A 35 -3.16 -6.59 7.08
CA VAL A 35 -4.21 -5.61 6.84
C VAL A 35 -5.53 -6.16 7.35
N THR A 36 -6.09 -5.56 8.40
CA THR A 36 -7.44 -5.90 8.90
C THR A 36 -8.54 -5.24 8.08
N GLU A 37 -8.28 -4.04 7.55
CA GLU A 37 -9.20 -3.23 6.75
C GLU A 37 -8.41 -2.31 5.82
N LEU A 38 -8.94 -2.05 4.62
CA LEU A 38 -8.31 -1.18 3.64
C LEU A 38 -9.37 -0.51 2.77
N ASP A 39 -9.43 0.82 2.88
CA ASP A 39 -10.30 1.66 2.07
C ASP A 39 -9.48 2.55 1.14
N VAL A 40 -9.96 2.69 -0.10
CA VAL A 40 -9.46 3.67 -1.05
C VAL A 40 -10.27 4.95 -0.87
N ILE A 41 -9.62 6.01 -0.41
CA ILE A 41 -10.27 7.30 -0.12
C ILE A 41 -10.30 8.18 -1.39
N ASP A 42 -9.31 8.06 -2.27
CA ASP A 42 -9.15 8.90 -3.45
C ASP A 42 -8.35 8.15 -4.54
N VAL A 43 -8.66 8.43 -5.80
CA VAL A 43 -7.94 7.94 -6.98
C VAL A 43 -7.72 9.12 -7.93
N SER A 44 -6.48 9.57 -8.04
CA SER A 44 -6.10 10.71 -8.87
C SER A 44 -5.10 10.32 -9.95
N ALA A 45 -5.25 10.84 -11.16
CA ALA A 45 -4.28 10.70 -12.23
C ALA A 45 -4.06 12.03 -12.95
N SER A 46 -2.81 12.50 -13.06
CA SER A 46 -2.49 13.76 -13.74
C SER A 46 -2.83 13.75 -15.23
N ALA A 47 -2.88 12.57 -15.85
CA ALA A 47 -3.32 12.38 -17.24
C ALA A 47 -4.82 12.63 -17.45
N PHE A 48 -5.62 12.63 -16.37
CA PHE A 48 -7.07 12.81 -16.41
C PHE A 48 -7.50 13.84 -15.36
N PRO A 49 -7.30 15.15 -15.63
CA PRO A 49 -7.53 16.20 -14.64
C PRO A 49 -8.99 16.35 -14.20
N ASP A 50 -9.92 15.92 -15.05
CA ASP A 50 -11.36 16.15 -14.88
C ASP A 50 -12.15 14.87 -14.55
N SER A 51 -11.49 13.74 -14.27
CA SER A 51 -12.19 12.52 -13.87
C SER A 51 -12.66 12.63 -12.42
N VAL A 52 -13.86 13.17 -12.26
CA VAL A 52 -14.67 13.11 -11.03
C VAL A 52 -15.63 11.94 -11.12
#